data_AF-A0A834F7S0-F1
#
_entry.id   AF-A0A834F7S0-F1
#
_cell.length_a   1.000
_cell.length_b   1.000
_cell.length_c   1.000
_cell.angle_alpha   90.00
_cell.angle_beta   90.00
_cell.angle_gamma   90.00
#
_symmetry.space_group_name_H-M   'P 1'
#
loop_
_entity.id
_entity.type
_entity.pdbx_description
1 polymer ?
#
loop_
_entity_poly.entity_id
_entity_poly.type
_entity_poly.pdbx_seq_one_letter_code
_entity_poly.pdbx_strand_id
1 'polypeptide(L)'
;METFTIQDIVSNSTDLSRILCNMGIRNISECETKMEDKDIDRTVRIFLYSLIFLLSLLGNSLIIAVLVRNRRMRTVTNLFLLSLAVSDLMVSLVCIPFTLIPNLMQNFIFGIGMCKLVMYFMGVAVSVSTFNLVAISLERYSAICNPLTSRVWQTKSHAAKVITITWVVSFILMLPYAIFSTLQTLRPQEQQWEHVPPGDAQQHQLPVLPRAAGVRLAVS
;
A
#
# COMPACT_ATOMS: atom_id res chain seq x y z
N MET A 1 -16.46 46.98 31.89
CA MET A 1 -15.76 46.25 32.97
C MET A 1 -16.10 44.78 32.77
N GLU A 2 -15.73 44.29 31.60
CA GLU A 2 -14.52 43.48 31.40
C GLU A 2 -14.77 42.09 31.98
N THR A 3 -15.59 41.29 31.28
CA THR A 3 -15.10 40.30 30.31
C THR A 3 -14.04 39.36 30.90
N PHE A 4 -14.19 39.04 32.19
CA PHE A 4 -14.02 37.65 32.62
C PHE A 4 -14.97 36.76 31.80
N THR A 5 -14.68 35.47 31.71
CA THR A 5 -15.57 34.42 31.16
C THR A 5 -15.40 34.04 29.67
N ILE A 6 -14.20 34.00 29.11
CA ILE A 6 -13.94 33.11 27.95
C ILE A 6 -12.76 32.17 28.21
N GLN A 7 -11.62 32.67 28.70
CA GLN A 7 -10.50 31.78 29.08
C GLN A 7 -10.85 30.84 30.25
N ASP A 8 -11.63 31.30 31.23
CA ASP A 8 -12.10 30.43 32.32
C ASP A 8 -13.10 29.38 31.87
N ILE A 9 -13.94 29.71 30.88
CA ILE A 9 -14.91 28.78 30.31
C ILE A 9 -14.18 27.70 29.51
N VAL A 10 -13.15 28.08 28.76
CA VAL A 10 -12.32 27.15 27.98
C VAL A 10 -11.51 26.23 28.89
N SER A 11 -10.90 26.74 29.98
CA SER A 11 -10.24 25.89 31.01
C SER A 11 -11.23 24.92 31.64
N ASN A 12 -12.40 25.42 32.07
CA ASN A 12 -13.45 24.63 32.70
C ASN A 12 -14.02 23.54 31.79
N SER A 13 -13.93 23.70 30.46
CA SER A 13 -14.39 22.71 29.47
C SER A 13 -13.41 21.55 29.30
N THR A 14 -12.11 21.85 29.28
CA THR A 14 -11.04 20.84 29.34
C THR A 14 -11.01 20.13 30.69
N ASP A 15 -11.27 20.85 31.77
CA ASP A 15 -11.43 20.27 33.11
C ASP A 15 -12.68 19.41 33.18
N LEU A 16 -13.81 19.81 32.60
CA LEU A 16 -15.03 18.99 32.54
C LEU A 16 -14.83 17.69 31.76
N SER A 17 -14.07 17.73 30.66
CA SER A 17 -13.75 16.53 29.88
C SER A 17 -12.80 15.58 30.63
N ARG A 18 -11.85 16.13 31.40
CA ARG A 18 -11.00 15.37 32.33
C ARG A 18 -11.78 14.84 33.54
N ILE A 19 -12.74 15.61 34.05
CA ILE A 19 -13.64 15.25 35.15
C ILE A 19 -14.61 14.16 34.71
N LEU A 20 -15.14 14.20 33.48
CA LEU A 20 -16.03 13.15 32.93
C LEU A 20 -15.29 11.83 32.68
N CYS A 21 -13.99 11.89 32.37
CA CYS A 21 -13.10 10.73 32.45
C CYS A 21 -12.90 10.29 33.91
N ASN A 22 -12.58 11.21 34.83
CA ASN A 22 -12.35 10.95 36.26
C ASN A 22 -13.60 10.44 37.03
N MET A 23 -14.81 10.71 36.50
CA MET A 23 -16.09 10.28 37.06
C MET A 23 -16.61 8.96 36.44
N GLY A 24 -15.88 8.34 35.51
CA GLY A 24 -16.21 7.00 34.99
C GLY A 24 -17.53 6.90 34.19
N ILE A 25 -18.12 8.05 33.81
CA ILE A 25 -19.32 8.12 32.96
C ILE A 25 -19.00 7.71 31.51
N ARG A 26 -17.72 7.79 31.14
CA ARG A 26 -17.10 6.97 30.10
C ARG A 26 -15.92 6.23 30.73
N ASN A 27 -15.65 5.00 30.30
CA ASN A 27 -14.44 4.31 30.75
C ASN A 27 -13.20 5.09 30.26
N ILE A 28 -12.30 5.48 31.18
CA ILE A 28 -11.01 6.13 30.86
C ILE A 28 -10.22 5.28 29.88
N SER A 29 -10.30 3.95 30.04
CA SER A 29 -9.74 2.97 29.12
C SER A 29 -10.29 3.11 27.71
N GLU A 30 -11.56 3.46 27.47
CA GLU A 30 -12.07 3.68 26.11
C GLU A 30 -11.57 4.97 25.46
N CYS A 31 -11.17 5.98 26.23
CA CYS A 31 -10.61 7.24 25.73
C CYS A 31 -9.09 7.13 25.48
N GLU A 32 -8.34 6.48 26.38
CA GLU A 32 -6.93 6.14 26.15
C GLU A 32 -6.80 5.12 25.03
N THR A 33 -7.60 4.04 25.02
CA THR A 33 -7.51 2.97 24.01
C THR A 33 -7.83 3.48 22.61
N LYS A 34 -8.79 4.40 22.40
CA LYS A 34 -9.12 4.87 21.04
C LYS A 34 -8.06 5.78 20.41
N MET A 35 -7.28 6.48 21.23
CA MET A 35 -6.21 7.35 20.76
C MET A 35 -4.89 6.57 20.65
N GLU A 36 -4.62 5.67 21.60
CA GLU A 36 -3.46 4.79 21.60
C GLU A 36 -3.53 3.71 20.50
N ASP A 37 -4.68 3.08 20.25
CA ASP A 37 -4.81 2.01 19.24
C ASP A 37 -4.58 2.50 17.80
N LYS A 38 -5.07 3.71 17.48
CA LYS A 38 -4.97 4.29 16.14
C LYS A 38 -3.58 4.86 15.83
N ASP A 39 -2.93 5.43 16.83
CA ASP A 39 -1.56 5.95 16.70
C ASP A 39 -0.53 4.81 16.71
N ILE A 40 -0.76 3.74 17.47
CA ILE A 40 0.05 2.52 17.42
C ILE A 40 -0.08 1.85 16.04
N ASP A 41 -1.29 1.63 15.52
CA ASP A 41 -1.48 1.04 14.18
C ASP A 41 -0.76 1.85 13.09
N ARG A 42 -0.87 3.19 13.14
CA ARG A 42 -0.19 4.07 12.18
C ARG A 42 1.33 4.00 12.31
N THR A 43 1.86 4.06 13.53
CA THR A 43 3.30 4.02 13.80
C THR A 43 3.89 2.67 13.39
N VAL A 44 3.22 1.57 13.73
CA VAL A 44 3.60 0.21 13.35
C VAL A 44 3.60 0.06 11.83
N ARG A 45 2.57 0.54 11.13
CA ARG A 45 2.51 0.52 9.65
C ARG A 45 3.69 1.27 9.03
N ILE A 46 3.96 2.50 9.47
CA ILE A 46 5.05 3.32 8.93
C ILE A 46 6.40 2.61 9.15
N PHE A 47 6.62 2.08 10.35
CA PHE A 47 7.84 1.35 10.66
C PHE A 47 8.02 0.11 9.79
N LEU A 48 6.99 -0.72 9.65
CA LEU A 48 7.01 -1.93 8.82
C LEU A 48 7.24 -1.61 7.34
N TYR A 49 6.51 -0.64 6.78
CA TYR A 49 6.71 -0.24 5.38
C TYR A 49 8.11 0.32 5.14
N SER A 50 8.66 1.10 6.08
CA SER A 50 10.02 1.63 5.98
C SER A 50 11.06 0.50 6.05
N LEU A 51 10.88 -0.47 6.95
CA LEU A 51 11.75 -1.63 7.05
C LEU A 51 11.72 -2.48 5.77
N ILE A 52 10.52 -2.80 5.26
CA ILE A 52 10.35 -3.55 4.00
C ILE A 52 10.97 -2.79 2.84
N PHE A 53 10.80 -1.48 2.77
CA PHE A 53 11.39 -0.63 1.74
C PHE A 53 12.92 -0.71 1.77
N LEU A 54 13.55 -0.50 2.94
CA LEU A 54 15.00 -0.54 3.07
C LEU A 54 15.56 -1.93 2.75
N LEU A 55 14.94 -2.99 3.29
CA LEU A 55 15.36 -4.36 3.02
C LEU A 55 15.21 -4.72 1.54
N SER A 56 14.08 -4.34 0.91
CA SER A 56 13.85 -4.58 -0.51
C SER A 56 14.84 -3.80 -1.39
N LEU A 57 15.07 -2.51 -1.10
CA LEU A 57 16.03 -1.72 -1.86
C LEU A 57 17.44 -2.26 -1.72
N LEU A 58 17.93 -2.46 -0.51
CA LEU A 58 19.30 -2.92 -0.27
C LEU A 58 19.50 -4.34 -0.81
N GLY A 59 18.57 -5.25 -0.51
CA GLY A 59 18.64 -6.65 -0.93
C GLY A 59 18.60 -6.80 -2.45
N ASN A 60 17.59 -6.23 -3.11
CA ASN A 60 17.44 -6.37 -4.56
C ASN A 60 18.52 -5.60 -5.33
N SER A 61 18.96 -4.44 -4.84
CA SER A 61 20.09 -3.71 -5.44
C SER A 61 21.40 -4.50 -5.32
N LEU A 62 21.64 -5.17 -4.19
CA LEU A 62 22.81 -6.03 -4.01
C LEU A 62 22.80 -7.21 -4.98
N ILE A 63 21.64 -7.87 -5.17
CA ILE A 63 21.47 -8.94 -6.16
C ILE A 63 21.86 -8.43 -7.55
N ILE A 64 21.31 -7.28 -7.97
CA ILE A 64 21.64 -6.66 -9.27
C ILE A 64 23.13 -6.35 -9.35
N ALA A 65 23.71 -5.71 -8.34
CA ALA A 65 25.12 -5.32 -8.32
C ALA A 65 26.06 -6.54 -8.45
N VAL A 66 25.80 -7.61 -7.72
CA VAL A 66 26.62 -8.84 -7.75
C VAL A 66 26.53 -9.52 -9.13
N LEU A 67 25.34 -9.61 -9.72
CA LEU A 67 25.12 -10.25 -11.02
C LEU A 67 25.64 -9.42 -12.20
N VAL A 68 25.55 -8.09 -12.10
CA VAL A 68 26.11 -7.17 -13.10
C VAL A 68 27.62 -7.18 -13.05
N ARG A 69 28.23 -7.12 -11.84
CA ARG A 69 29.68 -7.11 -11.65
C ARG A 69 30.32 -8.43 -12.03
N ASN A 70 29.73 -9.57 -11.66
CA ASN A 70 30.32 -10.88 -11.92
C ASN A 70 29.72 -11.56 -13.17
N ARG A 71 30.34 -11.34 -14.33
CA ARG A 71 29.91 -11.95 -15.60
C ARG A 71 29.95 -13.48 -15.60
N ARG A 72 30.84 -14.11 -14.82
CA ARG A 72 30.92 -15.58 -14.72
C ARG A 72 29.69 -16.19 -14.04
N MET A 73 29.01 -15.45 -13.17
CA MET A 73 27.78 -15.92 -12.50
C MET A 73 26.52 -15.68 -13.31
N ARG A 74 26.58 -15.21 -14.56
CA ARG A 74 25.37 -15.01 -15.39
C ARG A 74 24.88 -16.32 -15.99
N THR A 75 24.25 -17.16 -15.17
CA THR A 75 23.51 -18.37 -15.56
C THR A 75 22.04 -18.04 -15.86
N VAL A 76 21.29 -19.02 -16.38
CA VAL A 76 19.86 -18.84 -16.72
C VAL A 76 19.02 -18.49 -15.49
N THR A 77 19.11 -19.28 -14.41
CA THR A 77 18.47 -18.94 -13.13
C THR A 77 18.82 -17.54 -12.63
N ASN A 78 20.07 -17.13 -12.77
CA ASN A 78 20.51 -15.82 -12.28
C ASN A 78 19.93 -14.66 -13.11
N LEU A 79 19.56 -14.89 -14.38
CA LEU A 79 18.79 -13.92 -15.16
C LEU A 79 17.35 -13.79 -14.65
N PHE A 80 16.71 -14.90 -14.24
CA PHE A 80 15.39 -14.85 -13.61
C PHE A 80 15.43 -14.12 -12.26
N LEU A 81 16.46 -14.38 -11.44
CA LEU A 81 16.69 -13.64 -10.19
C LEU A 81 16.90 -12.14 -10.44
N LEU A 82 17.60 -11.77 -11.52
CA LEU A 82 17.74 -10.37 -11.92
C LEU A 82 16.38 -9.75 -12.28
N SER A 83 15.54 -10.47 -13.05
CA SER A 83 14.21 -9.97 -13.39
C SER A 83 13.29 -9.85 -12.17
N LEU A 84 13.40 -10.75 -11.19
CA LEU A 84 12.69 -10.64 -9.91
C LEU A 84 13.13 -9.38 -9.17
N ALA A 85 14.45 -9.19 -8.99
CA ALA A 85 14.99 -8.02 -8.32
C ALA A 85 14.54 -6.69 -8.97
N VAL A 86 14.47 -6.63 -10.30
CA VAL A 86 13.95 -5.45 -11.02
C VAL A 86 12.46 -5.23 -10.73
N SER A 87 11.65 -6.29 -10.70
CA SER A 87 10.23 -6.23 -10.34
C SER A 87 10.03 -5.71 -8.91
N ASP A 88 10.79 -6.25 -7.95
CA ASP A 88 10.71 -5.86 -6.54
C ASP A 88 11.20 -4.43 -6.29
N LEU A 89 12.21 -3.96 -7.04
CA LEU A 89 12.61 -2.55 -7.02
C LEU A 89 11.52 -1.64 -7.59
N MET A 90 10.84 -2.05 -8.66
CA MET A 90 9.71 -1.31 -9.20
C MET A 90 8.59 -1.17 -8.15
N VAL A 91 8.27 -2.25 -7.42
CA VAL A 91 7.27 -2.21 -6.34
C VAL A 91 7.73 -1.34 -5.18
N SER A 92 8.96 -1.49 -4.70
CA SER A 92 9.43 -0.71 -3.56
C SER A 92 9.48 0.80 -3.88
N LEU A 93 9.87 1.18 -5.11
CA LEU A 93 9.95 2.58 -5.52
C LEU A 93 8.60 3.21 -5.88
N VAL A 94 7.64 2.44 -6.40
CA VAL A 94 6.34 2.97 -6.86
C VAL A 94 5.20 2.65 -5.89
N CYS A 95 5.16 1.47 -5.30
CA CYS A 95 4.06 1.09 -4.42
C CYS A 95 4.20 1.71 -3.03
N ILE A 96 5.37 1.60 -2.41
CA ILE A 96 5.56 2.00 -1.02
C ILE A 96 5.36 3.52 -0.80
N PRO A 97 6.01 4.43 -1.54
CA PRO A 97 5.81 5.86 -1.31
C PRO A 97 4.38 6.32 -1.64
N PHE A 98 3.77 5.78 -2.70
CA PHE A 98 2.40 6.15 -3.08
C PHE A 98 1.33 5.54 -2.17
N THR A 99 1.65 4.46 -1.44
CA THR A 99 0.80 3.94 -0.36
C THR A 99 1.00 4.73 0.93
N LEU A 100 2.23 5.16 1.22
CA LEU A 100 2.56 5.84 2.48
C LEU A 100 2.13 7.31 2.49
N ILE A 101 2.32 8.05 1.39
CA ILE A 101 2.00 9.49 1.33
C ILE A 101 0.53 9.79 1.68
N PRO A 102 -0.48 9.08 1.14
CA PRO A 102 -1.89 9.29 1.51
C PRO A 102 -2.23 8.82 2.93
N ASN A 103 -1.45 7.89 3.48
CA ASN A 103 -1.60 7.47 4.87
C ASN A 103 -1.08 8.54 5.84
N LEU A 104 -0.08 9.33 5.43
CA LEU A 104 0.49 10.43 6.21
C LEU A 104 -0.30 11.74 6.02
N MET A 105 -0.45 12.15 4.76
CA MET A 105 -1.24 13.28 4.32
C MET A 105 -2.66 12.77 4.10
N GLN A 106 -3.59 13.12 5.00
CA GLN A 106 -5.02 12.78 4.93
C GLN A 106 -5.73 13.18 3.59
N ASN A 107 -5.00 13.70 2.59
CA ASN A 107 -5.49 14.11 1.28
C ASN A 107 -4.67 13.43 0.17
N PHE A 108 -5.33 12.71 -0.74
CA PHE A 108 -4.69 12.11 -1.92
C PHE A 108 -4.47 13.18 -3.01
N ILE A 109 -3.33 13.86 -2.98
CA ILE A 109 -3.02 15.00 -3.89
C ILE A 109 -2.70 14.54 -5.32
N PHE A 110 -2.28 13.29 -5.51
CA PHE A 110 -1.83 12.77 -6.82
C PHE A 110 -2.95 12.47 -7.82
N GLY A 111 -4.22 12.59 -7.41
CA GLY A 111 -5.37 12.38 -8.28
C GLY A 111 -5.65 10.90 -8.66
N ILE A 112 -6.83 10.68 -9.22
CA ILE A 112 -7.40 9.36 -9.53
C ILE A 112 -6.50 8.54 -10.48
N GLY A 113 -5.83 9.21 -11.43
CA GLY A 113 -4.93 8.58 -12.40
C GLY A 113 -3.72 7.88 -11.77
N MET A 114 -3.09 8.50 -10.76
CA MET A 114 -1.91 7.93 -10.10
C MET A 114 -2.26 6.72 -9.24
N CYS A 115 -3.45 6.73 -8.60
CA CYS A 115 -3.94 5.56 -7.86
C CYS A 115 -4.13 4.35 -8.80
N LYS A 116 -4.80 4.55 -9.95
CA LYS A 116 -4.93 3.50 -10.98
C LYS A 116 -3.58 2.99 -11.47
N LEU A 117 -2.65 3.91 -11.76
CA LEU A 117 -1.32 3.59 -12.27
C LEU A 117 -0.50 2.78 -11.25
N VAL A 118 -0.49 3.17 -9.98
CA VAL A 118 0.21 2.44 -8.92
C VAL A 118 -0.36 1.02 -8.75
N MET A 119 -1.68 0.88 -8.73
CA MET A 119 -2.32 -0.43 -8.62
C MET A 119 -2.03 -1.31 -9.86
N TYR A 120 -2.04 -0.72 -11.05
CA TYR A 120 -1.66 -1.40 -12.28
C TYR A 120 -0.21 -1.91 -12.22
N PHE A 121 0.77 -1.06 -11.89
CA PHE A 121 2.17 -1.47 -11.78
C PHE A 121 2.39 -2.50 -10.67
N MET A 122 1.65 -2.41 -9.56
CA MET A 122 1.67 -3.42 -8.51
C MET A 122 1.20 -4.78 -9.04
N GLY A 123 0.08 -4.82 -9.78
CA GLY A 123 -0.43 -6.03 -10.41
C GLY A 123 0.54 -6.62 -11.45
N VAL A 124 1.16 -5.75 -12.26
CA VAL A 124 2.17 -6.17 -13.24
C VAL A 124 3.37 -6.80 -12.54
N ALA A 125 3.89 -6.14 -11.50
CA ALA A 125 5.06 -6.64 -10.77
C ALA A 125 4.80 -8.00 -10.10
N VAL A 126 3.64 -8.16 -9.46
CA VAL A 126 3.24 -9.45 -8.86
C VAL A 126 3.15 -10.53 -9.94
N SER A 127 2.52 -10.23 -11.08
CA SER A 127 2.40 -11.15 -12.20
C SER A 127 3.77 -11.57 -12.76
N VAL A 128 4.68 -10.61 -12.98
CA VAL A 128 6.06 -10.88 -13.42
C VAL A 128 6.78 -11.77 -12.41
N SER A 129 6.65 -11.49 -11.12
CA SER A 129 7.29 -12.29 -10.08
C SER A 129 6.75 -13.72 -10.04
N THR A 130 5.44 -13.91 -10.14
CA THR A 130 4.83 -15.25 -10.20
C THR A 130 5.29 -16.02 -11.43
N PHE A 131 5.24 -15.42 -12.63
CA PHE A 131 5.69 -16.11 -13.85
C PHE A 131 7.19 -16.42 -13.82
N ASN A 132 8.02 -15.55 -13.25
CA ASN A 132 9.44 -15.82 -13.06
C ASN A 132 9.68 -17.00 -12.10
N LEU A 133 8.94 -17.09 -11.00
CA LEU A 133 9.02 -18.24 -10.09
C LEU A 133 8.62 -19.54 -10.79
N VAL A 134 7.54 -19.53 -11.57
CA VAL A 134 7.13 -20.69 -12.38
C VAL A 134 8.22 -21.07 -13.38
N ALA A 135 8.80 -20.09 -14.07
CA ALA A 135 9.88 -20.34 -15.03
C ALA A 135 11.12 -20.95 -14.35
N ILE A 136 11.50 -20.46 -13.15
CA ILE A 136 12.58 -21.05 -12.35
C ILE A 136 12.24 -22.49 -11.97
N SER A 137 11.01 -22.76 -11.51
CA SER A 137 10.58 -24.11 -11.16
C SER A 137 10.62 -25.06 -12.37
N LEU A 138 10.17 -24.61 -13.54
CA LEU A 138 10.22 -25.39 -14.78
C LEU A 138 11.67 -25.63 -15.25
N GLU A 139 12.53 -24.62 -15.13
CA GLU A 139 13.97 -24.76 -15.41
C GLU A 139 14.58 -25.88 -14.55
N ARG A 140 14.27 -25.86 -13.24
CA ARG A 140 14.80 -26.85 -12.29
C ARG A 140 14.24 -28.24 -12.53
N TYR A 141 12.96 -28.35 -12.84
CA TYR A 141 12.32 -29.60 -13.21
C TYR A 141 12.96 -30.20 -14.47
N SER A 142 13.14 -29.40 -15.52
CA SER A 142 13.74 -29.86 -16.78
C SER A 142 15.18 -30.35 -16.59
N ALA A 143 15.97 -29.67 -15.75
CA ALA A 143 17.35 -30.07 -15.44
C ALA A 143 17.45 -31.43 -14.75
N ILE A 144 16.49 -31.76 -13.88
CA ILE A 144 16.46 -33.00 -13.12
C ILE A 144 15.97 -34.15 -13.99
N CYS A 145 14.85 -33.97 -14.70
CA CYS A 145 14.21 -35.05 -15.43
C CYS A 145 14.86 -35.33 -16.80
N ASN A 146 15.43 -34.32 -17.47
CA ASN A 146 15.97 -34.44 -18.83
C ASN A 146 17.31 -33.69 -18.98
N PRO A 147 18.40 -34.18 -18.37
CA PRO A 147 19.67 -33.44 -18.27
C PRO A 147 20.32 -33.11 -19.63
N LEU A 148 20.19 -33.98 -20.63
CA LEU A 148 20.76 -33.76 -21.98
C LEU A 148 20.00 -32.69 -22.76
N THR A 149 18.66 -32.73 -22.73
CA THR A 149 17.79 -31.75 -23.38
C THR A 149 17.82 -30.40 -22.66
N SER A 150 17.89 -30.42 -21.33
CA SER A 150 18.02 -29.23 -20.48
C SER A 150 19.26 -28.42 -20.84
N ARG A 151 20.40 -29.06 -21.14
CA ARG A 151 21.63 -28.35 -21.52
C ARG A 151 21.51 -27.57 -22.84
N VAL A 152 20.70 -28.05 -23.77
CA VAL A 152 20.41 -27.35 -25.03
C VAL A 152 19.39 -26.22 -24.81
N TRP A 153 18.43 -26.42 -23.91
CA TRP A 153 17.35 -25.47 -23.65
C TRP A 153 17.76 -24.31 -22.72
N GLN A 154 18.66 -24.58 -21.76
CA GLN A 154 19.17 -23.61 -20.77
C GLN A 154 20.25 -22.69 -21.33
N THR A 155 19.93 -21.96 -22.39
CA THR A 155 20.80 -20.89 -22.90
C THR A 155 20.34 -19.53 -22.38
N LYS A 156 21.29 -18.59 -22.26
CA LYS A 156 21.00 -17.20 -21.82
C LYS A 156 20.04 -16.49 -22.77
N SER A 157 20.08 -16.82 -24.06
CA SER A 157 19.18 -16.24 -25.07
C SER A 157 17.73 -16.70 -24.86
N HIS A 158 17.53 -17.99 -24.57
CA HIS A 158 16.20 -18.51 -24.24
C HIS A 158 15.66 -17.89 -22.94
N ALA A 159 16.49 -17.79 -21.90
CA ALA A 159 16.14 -17.13 -20.65
C ALA A 159 15.68 -15.68 -20.85
N ALA A 160 16.48 -14.90 -21.60
CA ALA A 160 16.16 -13.51 -21.91
C ALA A 160 14.83 -13.41 -22.68
N LYS A 161 14.60 -14.29 -23.66
CA LYS A 161 13.33 -14.34 -24.40
C LYS A 161 12.15 -14.65 -23.48
N VAL A 162 12.27 -15.62 -22.58
CA VAL A 162 11.20 -15.95 -21.61
C VAL A 162 10.91 -14.76 -20.71
N ILE A 163 11.94 -14.08 -20.18
CA ILE A 163 11.78 -12.88 -19.36
C ILE A 163 11.03 -11.80 -20.16
N THR A 164 11.47 -11.49 -21.39
CA THR A 164 10.78 -10.49 -22.22
C THR A 164 9.31 -10.84 -22.45
N ILE A 165 9.00 -12.12 -22.73
CA ILE A 165 7.62 -12.59 -22.89
C ILE A 165 6.84 -12.41 -21.58
N THR A 166 7.41 -12.79 -20.44
CA THR A 166 6.79 -12.63 -19.12
C THR A 166 6.41 -11.17 -18.86
N TRP A 167 7.30 -10.22 -19.15
CA TRP A 167 7.00 -8.80 -18.99
C TRP A 167 5.85 -8.34 -19.88
N VAL A 168 5.90 -8.67 -21.17
CA VAL A 168 4.84 -8.31 -22.13
C VAL A 168 3.48 -8.91 -21.73
N VAL A 169 3.47 -10.20 -21.38
CA VAL A 169 2.26 -10.90 -20.95
C VAL A 169 1.70 -10.29 -19.67
N SER A 170 2.54 -10.00 -18.67
CA SER A 170 2.10 -9.34 -17.43
C SER A 170 1.49 -7.96 -17.66
N PHE A 171 2.07 -7.16 -18.56
CA PHE A 171 1.46 -5.88 -18.93
C PHE A 171 0.08 -6.09 -19.56
N ILE A 172 -0.03 -6.98 -20.54
CA ILE A 172 -1.30 -7.25 -21.23
C ILE A 172 -2.37 -7.79 -20.26
N LEU A 173 -2.01 -8.73 -19.38
CA LEU A 173 -2.93 -9.31 -18.40
C LEU A 173 -3.48 -8.29 -17.42
N MET A 174 -2.71 -7.26 -17.09
CA MET A 174 -3.14 -6.21 -16.16
C MET A 174 -3.86 -5.05 -16.85
N LEU A 175 -3.84 -4.94 -18.19
CA LEU A 175 -4.60 -3.92 -18.92
C LEU A 175 -6.10 -3.88 -18.56
N PRO A 176 -6.85 -5.01 -18.56
CA PRO A 176 -8.26 -4.97 -18.18
C PRO A 176 -8.45 -4.45 -16.76
N TYR A 177 -7.53 -4.75 -15.84
CA TYR A 177 -7.58 -4.20 -14.48
C TYR A 177 -7.47 -2.67 -14.47
N ALA A 178 -6.58 -2.08 -15.28
CA ALA A 178 -6.48 -0.62 -15.40
C ALA A 178 -7.73 0.03 -16.03
N ILE A 179 -8.33 -0.65 -17.01
CA ILE A 179 -9.48 -0.15 -17.77
C ILE A 179 -10.77 -0.23 -16.92
N PHE A 180 -11.06 -1.39 -16.35
CA PHE A 180 -12.31 -1.66 -15.62
C PHE A 180 -12.27 -1.30 -14.13
N SER A 181 -11.10 -1.00 -13.56
CA SER A 181 -11.05 -0.51 -12.17
C SER A 181 -11.80 0.80 -12.04
N THR A 182 -12.88 0.81 -11.25
CA THR A 182 -13.58 2.04 -10.89
C THR A 182 -13.15 2.44 -9.49
N LEU A 183 -12.66 3.67 -9.36
CA LEU A 183 -12.30 4.22 -8.05
C LEU A 183 -13.57 4.78 -7.41
N GLN A 184 -14.06 4.13 -6.36
CA GLN A 184 -15.11 4.66 -5.53
C GLN A 184 -14.45 5.57 -4.49
N THR A 185 -14.69 6.87 -4.62
CA THR A 185 -14.45 7.80 -3.52
C THR A 185 -15.44 7.44 -2.42
N LEU A 186 -14.94 6.92 -1.30
CA LEU A 186 -15.68 6.88 -0.06
C LEU A 186 -15.89 8.34 0.34
N ARG A 187 -17.01 8.91 -0.10
CA ARG A 187 -17.55 10.10 0.56
C ARG A 187 -17.66 9.71 2.04
N PRO A 188 -17.16 10.54 2.97
CA PRO A 188 -17.48 10.35 4.38
C PRO A 188 -18.98 10.15 4.45
N GLN A 189 -19.46 9.09 5.11
CA GLN A 189 -20.89 8.94 5.33
C GLN A 189 -21.36 10.24 6.00
N GLU A 190 -22.07 11.09 5.27
CA GLU A 190 -23.14 11.85 5.88
C GLU A 190 -24.06 10.79 6.47
N GLN A 191 -24.03 10.71 7.79
CA GLN A 191 -25.09 10.26 8.68
C GLN A 191 -26.25 9.60 7.93
N GLN A 192 -26.24 8.26 7.84
CA GLN A 192 -27.48 7.52 7.70
C GLN A 192 -28.27 7.89 8.96
N TRP A 193 -29.24 8.79 8.80
CA TRP A 193 -30.09 9.36 9.83
C TRP A 193 -30.41 8.34 10.94
N GLU A 194 -29.86 8.58 12.14
CA GLU A 194 -30.55 8.19 13.36
C GLU A 194 -32.00 8.64 13.20
N HIS A 195 -32.95 7.76 13.49
CA HIS A 195 -34.36 8.10 13.58
C HIS A 195 -34.52 9.18 14.66
N VAL A 196 -34.39 10.46 14.29
CA VAL A 196 -34.69 11.60 15.15
C VAL A 196 -36.21 11.78 15.13
N PRO A 197 -36.92 11.60 16.26
CA PRO A 197 -38.34 11.92 16.35
C PRO A 197 -38.54 13.44 16.13
N PRO A 198 -39.72 13.86 15.62
CA PRO A 198 -39.94 15.23 15.20
C PRO A 198 -40.16 16.14 16.41
N GLY A 199 -39.08 16.74 16.89
CA GLY A 199 -39.08 17.82 17.87
C GLY A 199 -37.66 18.33 17.94
N ASP A 200 -37.50 19.65 17.83
CA ASP A 200 -36.25 20.38 18.07
C ASP A 200 -35.42 20.65 16.80
N ALA A 201 -36.03 21.42 15.91
CA ALA A 201 -35.29 22.22 14.93
C ALA A 201 -34.54 23.36 15.65
N GLN A 202 -33.32 23.63 15.14
CA GLN A 202 -32.40 24.73 15.47
C GLN A 202 -31.60 24.60 16.77
N GLN A 203 -30.30 24.25 16.62
CA GLN A 203 -29.21 25.23 16.76
C GLN A 203 -27.84 24.60 16.38
N HIS A 204 -27.03 25.37 15.65
CA HIS A 204 -25.59 25.19 15.40
C HIS A 204 -25.10 24.05 14.48
N GLN A 205 -25.17 24.33 13.18
CA GLN A 205 -24.41 23.66 12.13
C GLN A 205 -22.93 24.12 12.18
N LEU A 206 -22.10 23.46 12.99
CA LEU A 206 -20.63 23.57 12.89
C LEU A 206 -20.15 22.73 11.69
N PRO A 207 -19.24 23.23 10.84
CA PRO A 207 -18.71 22.44 9.74
C PRO A 207 -17.88 21.31 10.34
N VAL A 208 -18.42 20.09 10.28
CA VAL A 208 -17.68 18.88 10.62
C VAL A 208 -16.53 18.79 9.62
N LEU A 209 -15.29 18.96 10.09
CA LEU A 209 -14.11 18.82 9.26
C LEU A 209 -14.19 17.46 8.54
N PRO A 210 -14.18 17.41 7.20
CA PRO A 210 -14.39 16.15 6.50
C PRO A 210 -13.25 15.20 6.89
N ARG A 211 -13.60 14.05 7.47
CA ARG A 211 -12.68 12.91 7.51
C ARG A 211 -12.18 12.70 6.08
N ALA A 212 -10.87 12.50 5.92
CA ALA A 212 -10.22 12.17 4.67
C ALA A 212 -11.09 11.28 3.78
N ALA A 213 -11.40 11.74 2.57
CA ALA A 213 -12.07 10.92 1.56
C ALA A 213 -11.18 9.70 1.27
N GLY A 214 -11.59 8.53 1.75
CA GLY A 214 -10.92 7.27 1.40
C GLY A 214 -11.20 6.92 -0.04
N VAL A 215 -10.25 6.30 -0.74
CA VAL A 215 -10.49 5.76 -2.09
C VAL A 215 -10.50 4.24 -1.98
N ARG A 216 -11.59 3.60 -2.43
CA ARG A 216 -11.70 2.14 -2.50
C ARG A 216 -11.85 1.73 -3.96
N LEU A 217 -11.04 0.77 -4.42
CA LEU A 217 -11.27 0.17 -5.73
C LEU A 217 -12.48 -0.76 -5.66
N ALA A 218 -13.42 -0.57 -6.58
CA ALA A 218 -14.42 -1.57 -6.92
C ALA A 218 -14.15 -2.03 -8.36
N VAL A 219 -14.11 -3.35 -8.57
CA VAL A 219 -14.13 -3.92 -9.91
C VAL A 219 -15.61 -3.97 -10.33
N SER A 220 -15.94 -3.35 -11.46
CA SER A 220 -17.30 -3.36 -12.03
C SER A 220 -17.68 -4.73 -12.59
#